data_AF-A4WKY1-F1
#
_entry.id   AF-A4WKY1-F1
#
_cell.length_a   1.000
_cell.length_b   1.000
_cell.length_c   1.000
_cell.angle_alpha   90.00
_cell.angle_beta   90.00
_cell.angle_gamma   90.00
#
_symmetry.space_group_name_H-M   'P 1'
#
loop_
_entity.id
_entity.type
_entity.pdbx_description
1 polymer ?
#
loop_
_entity_poly.entity_id
_entity_poly.type
_entity_poly.pdbx_seq_one_letter_code
_entity_poly.pdbx_strand_id
1 'polypeptide(L)'
;MNNWVIFAVALLATAGLLLGTVAAGVYSKEPIHKPYWDKPEMRQVILSNASTIGVKASEGNLGVVIIGYRDMINATNRPELLTVLREVITAARGYTVYLAPWADDNASKAYLTLLYQGALSISDYLRGVLRNGTTVTQRVDLAKNLARTIAATYGIYAGTRDAPAPPIYVAIFRNDTPYVVYEPFTLGRDRTYTDWLQWVITALENLKQGQGRVTP
;
A
#
# COMPACT_ATOMS: atom_id res chain seq x y z
N MET A 1 25.04 4.29 -51.12
CA MET A 1 23.61 4.28 -50.75
C MET A 1 23.37 3.15 -49.77
N ASN A 2 23.18 3.41 -48.47
CA ASN A 2 22.44 2.50 -47.55
C ASN A 2 22.21 3.01 -46.11
N ASN A 3 22.76 4.17 -45.68
CA ASN A 3 22.58 4.63 -44.29
C ASN A 3 21.18 5.20 -44.00
N TRP A 4 20.48 5.71 -45.02
CA TRP A 4 19.13 6.28 -44.86
C TRP A 4 18.06 5.21 -44.59
N VAL A 5 18.21 4.01 -45.18
CA VAL A 5 17.26 2.91 -44.97
C VAL A 5 17.40 2.33 -43.55
N ILE A 6 18.64 2.19 -43.06
CA ILE A 6 18.90 1.72 -41.69
C ILE A 6 18.39 2.73 -40.66
N PHE A 7 18.56 4.03 -40.90
CA PHE A 7 18.06 5.08 -40.02
C PHE A 7 16.52 5.11 -39.98
N ALA A 8 15.86 4.94 -41.13
CA ALA A 8 14.40 4.88 -41.21
C ALA A 8 13.82 3.66 -40.49
N VAL A 9 14.46 2.49 -40.60
CA VAL A 9 14.04 1.26 -39.91
C VAL A 9 14.26 1.37 -38.40
N ALA A 10 15.38 1.93 -37.95
CA ALA A 10 15.63 2.18 -36.54
C ALA A 10 14.63 3.18 -35.94
N LEU A 11 14.29 4.25 -36.67
CA LEU A 11 13.29 5.23 -36.23
C LEU A 11 11.89 4.60 -36.12
N LEU A 12 11.48 3.77 -37.09
CA LEU A 12 10.18 3.09 -37.08
C LEU A 12 10.09 2.03 -35.98
N ALA A 13 11.16 1.28 -35.69
CA ALA A 13 11.18 0.32 -34.59
C ALA A 13 11.07 1.04 -33.22
N THR A 14 11.76 2.16 -33.06
CA THR A 14 11.75 2.94 -31.82
C THR A 14 10.40 3.65 -31.62
N ALA A 15 9.83 4.20 -32.70
CA ALA A 15 8.50 4.80 -32.69
C ALA A 15 7.40 3.77 -32.47
N GLY A 16 7.52 2.55 -33.01
CA GLY A 16 6.58 1.45 -32.76
C GLY A 16 6.58 0.98 -31.31
N LEU A 17 7.76 0.92 -30.68
CA LEU A 17 7.91 0.63 -29.25
C LEU A 17 7.36 1.76 -28.36
N LEU A 18 7.64 3.02 -28.70
CA LEU A 18 7.12 4.19 -27.98
C LEU A 18 5.60 4.34 -28.14
N LEU A 19 5.07 4.19 -29.35
CA LEU A 19 3.63 4.28 -29.61
C LEU A 19 2.87 3.07 -29.06
N GLY A 20 3.46 1.87 -29.11
CA GLY A 20 2.89 0.68 -28.48
C GLY A 20 2.84 0.77 -26.96
N THR A 21 3.85 1.37 -26.32
CA THR A 21 3.87 1.60 -24.86
C THR A 21 2.95 2.75 -24.43
N VAL A 22 2.77 3.78 -25.26
CA VAL A 22 1.80 4.86 -25.03
C VAL A 22 0.36 4.39 -25.25
N ALA A 23 0.09 3.58 -26.28
CA ALA A 23 -1.23 2.99 -26.53
C ALA A 23 -1.61 1.91 -25.51
N ALA A 24 -0.63 1.21 -24.92
CA ALA A 24 -0.82 0.28 -23.82
C ALA A 24 -0.99 0.94 -22.43
N GLY A 25 -1.04 2.28 -22.37
CA GLY A 25 -1.34 3.03 -21.13
C GLY A 25 -0.23 3.03 -20.07
N VAL A 26 0.98 2.55 -20.39
CA VAL A 26 2.11 2.43 -19.45
C VAL A 26 2.63 3.80 -18.98
N TYR A 27 2.42 4.85 -19.78
CA TYR A 27 2.68 6.25 -19.42
C TYR A 27 1.39 7.07 -19.36
N SER A 28 0.39 6.58 -18.63
CA SER A 28 -0.63 7.51 -18.14
C SER A 28 0.09 8.49 -17.20
N LYS A 29 0.41 9.69 -17.72
CA LYS A 29 0.72 10.85 -16.88
C LYS A 29 -0.35 10.88 -15.81
N GLU A 30 0.05 10.70 -14.56
CA GLU A 30 -0.83 10.92 -13.43
C GLU A 30 -1.46 12.31 -13.63
N PRO A 31 -2.78 12.42 -13.61
CA PRO A 31 -3.43 13.69 -13.82
C PRO A 31 -2.98 14.65 -12.72
N ILE A 32 -2.57 15.84 -13.16
CA ILE A 32 -1.96 16.90 -12.35
C ILE A 32 -2.84 17.28 -11.14
N HIS A 33 -4.15 17.00 -11.19
CA HIS A 33 -5.03 16.88 -10.03
C HIS A 33 -6.07 15.78 -10.29
N LYS A 34 -6.11 14.72 -9.48
CA LYS A 34 -7.34 13.93 -9.30
C LYS A 34 -7.58 13.59 -7.83
N PRO A 35 -8.79 13.90 -7.32
CA PRO A 35 -9.04 14.01 -5.90
C PRO A 35 -9.20 12.62 -5.31
N TYR A 36 -8.52 12.40 -4.20
CA TYR A 36 -9.13 11.94 -2.96
C TYR A 36 -10.51 11.28 -3.08
N TRP A 37 -10.57 9.98 -2.78
CA TRP A 37 -11.76 9.15 -3.01
C TRP A 37 -12.93 9.51 -2.08
N ASP A 38 -14.00 10.10 -2.63
CA ASP A 38 -15.29 10.24 -1.97
C ASP A 38 -16.13 8.95 -2.12
N LYS A 39 -15.75 7.91 -1.37
CA LYS A 39 -16.69 6.83 -0.96
C LYS A 39 -16.90 6.90 0.55
N PRO A 40 -17.52 7.98 1.07
CA PRO A 40 -17.71 8.18 2.50
C PRO A 40 -18.47 7.03 3.17
N GLU A 41 -19.34 6.34 2.44
CA GLU A 41 -20.07 5.16 2.92
C GLU A 41 -19.14 3.98 3.26
N MET A 42 -18.04 3.80 2.53
CA MET A 42 -17.09 2.70 2.78
C MET A 42 -16.07 3.05 3.86
N ARG A 43 -15.89 4.34 4.16
CA ARG A 43 -14.91 4.83 5.14
C ARG A 43 -15.14 4.21 6.52
N GLN A 44 -16.36 4.27 7.05
CA GLN A 44 -16.64 3.76 8.40
C GLN A 44 -16.53 2.24 8.47
N VAL A 45 -16.94 1.54 7.41
CA VAL A 45 -16.79 0.08 7.31
C VAL A 45 -15.32 -0.31 7.34
N ILE A 46 -14.48 0.38 6.56
CA ILE A 46 -13.03 0.12 6.50
C ILE A 46 -12.36 0.44 7.84
N LEU A 47 -12.68 1.57 8.46
CA LEU A 47 -12.12 1.97 9.76
C LEU A 47 -12.51 0.99 10.87
N SER A 48 -13.78 0.56 10.92
CA SER A 48 -14.28 -0.43 11.88
C SER A 48 -13.62 -1.80 11.70
N ASN A 49 -13.44 -2.24 10.46
CA ASN A 49 -12.74 -3.48 10.16
C ASN A 49 -11.27 -3.39 10.59
N ALA A 50 -10.60 -2.28 10.27
CA ALA A 50 -9.21 -2.06 10.65
C ALA A 50 -9.00 -2.03 12.16
N SER A 51 -9.90 -1.39 12.93
CA SER A 51 -9.79 -1.36 14.40
C SER A 51 -10.04 -2.72 15.04
N THR A 52 -10.85 -3.58 14.40
CA THR A 52 -11.20 -4.92 14.91
C THR A 52 -10.15 -5.97 14.57
N ILE A 53 -9.62 -5.91 13.35
CA ILE A 53 -8.71 -6.94 12.81
C ILE A 53 -7.25 -6.52 12.97
N GLY A 54 -6.94 -5.24 12.75
CA GLY A 54 -5.58 -4.73 12.68
C GLY A 54 -4.84 -4.73 14.02
N VAL A 55 -3.52 -4.86 13.93
CA VAL A 55 -2.61 -4.75 15.07
C VAL A 55 -2.27 -3.28 15.26
N LYS A 56 -2.72 -2.67 16.37
CA LYS A 56 -2.46 -1.25 16.67
C LYS A 56 -0.99 -1.03 16.98
N ALA A 57 -0.27 -0.34 16.08
CA ALA A 57 1.16 -0.05 16.19
C ALA A 57 1.47 1.29 16.86
N SER A 58 0.58 2.27 16.74
CA SER A 58 0.68 3.54 17.44
C SER A 58 -0.70 4.17 17.57
N GLU A 59 -0.80 5.17 18.45
CA GLU A 59 -2.03 5.88 18.76
C GLU A 59 -1.81 7.38 18.60
N GLY A 60 -2.81 8.06 18.03
CA GLY A 60 -2.76 9.48 17.72
C GLY A 60 -4.13 10.03 17.32
N ASN A 61 -4.24 11.35 17.24
CA ASN A 61 -5.51 12.07 17.09
C ASN A 61 -5.72 12.74 15.71
N LEU A 62 -4.73 12.67 14.80
CA LEU A 62 -4.85 13.27 13.46
C LEU A 62 -5.78 12.46 12.54
N GLY A 63 -5.96 11.19 12.84
CA GLY A 63 -6.74 10.26 12.03
C GLY A 63 -6.22 8.83 12.16
N VAL A 64 -6.52 8.01 11.16
CA VAL A 64 -6.17 6.60 11.10
C VAL A 64 -5.34 6.32 9.85
N VAL A 65 -4.25 5.57 10.01
CA VAL A 65 -3.44 5.03 8.92
C VAL A 65 -3.52 3.50 8.97
N ILE A 66 -3.96 2.90 7.87
CA ILE A 66 -4.00 1.45 7.70
C ILE A 66 -2.84 1.06 6.79
N ILE A 67 -1.96 0.19 7.28
CA ILE A 67 -0.84 -0.37 6.51
C ILE A 67 -1.12 -1.85 6.32
N GLY A 68 -1.51 -2.24 5.12
CA GLY A 68 -1.69 -3.65 4.77
C GLY A 68 -0.55 -4.14 3.90
N TYR A 69 -0.05 -5.34 4.18
CA TYR A 69 1.04 -5.94 3.44
C TYR A 69 1.02 -7.48 3.54
N ARG A 70 1.61 -8.12 2.53
CA ARG A 70 1.87 -9.55 2.55
C ARG A 70 3.25 -9.80 3.18
N ASP A 71 3.29 -10.52 4.30
CA ASP A 71 4.55 -10.99 4.91
C ASP A 71 4.72 -12.49 4.66
N MET A 72 5.87 -12.84 4.12
CA MET A 72 6.29 -14.21 3.86
C MET A 72 7.63 -14.41 4.57
N ILE A 73 7.69 -15.27 5.58
CA ILE A 73 8.87 -15.40 6.46
C ILE A 73 10.17 -15.73 5.70
N ASN A 74 10.04 -16.40 4.55
CA ASN A 74 11.15 -16.86 3.72
C ASN A 74 11.40 -15.95 2.49
N ALA A 75 10.72 -14.82 2.37
CA ALA A 75 10.92 -13.93 1.23
C ALA A 75 12.24 -13.15 1.34
N THR A 76 13.00 -13.12 0.24
CA THR A 76 14.31 -12.44 0.17
C THR A 76 14.22 -10.94 0.50
N ASN A 77 13.11 -10.29 0.16
CA ASN A 77 12.87 -8.86 0.41
C ASN A 77 12.21 -8.57 1.76
N ARG A 78 12.00 -9.57 2.62
CA ARG A 78 11.38 -9.37 3.94
C ARG A 78 12.12 -8.36 4.83
N PRO A 79 13.46 -8.33 4.92
CA PRO A 79 14.17 -7.31 5.71
C PRO A 79 13.90 -5.88 5.23
N GLU A 80 13.78 -5.68 3.91
CA GLU A 80 13.42 -4.39 3.32
C GLU A 80 11.99 -4.00 3.73
N LEU A 81 11.04 -4.94 3.59
CA LEU A 81 9.65 -4.75 4.01
C LEU A 81 9.56 -4.26 5.47
N LEU A 82 10.21 -4.97 6.40
CA LEU A 82 10.16 -4.62 7.83
C LEU A 82 10.80 -3.25 8.11
N THR A 83 11.87 -2.90 7.39
CA THR A 83 12.51 -1.58 7.47
C THR A 83 11.55 -0.49 7.00
N VAL A 84 10.94 -0.67 5.83
CA VAL A 84 9.97 0.27 5.27
C VAL A 84 8.76 0.44 6.20
N LEU A 85 8.24 -0.64 6.81
CA LEU A 85 7.14 -0.54 7.77
C LEU A 85 7.50 0.34 8.97
N ARG A 86 8.72 0.24 9.50
CA ARG A 86 9.19 1.11 10.59
C ARG A 86 9.23 2.58 10.18
N GLU A 87 9.68 2.86 8.96
CA GLU A 87 9.74 4.22 8.42
C GLU A 87 8.34 4.79 8.21
N VAL A 88 7.39 4.02 7.65
CA VAL A 88 6.00 4.46 7.48
C VAL A 88 5.36 4.76 8.84
N ILE A 89 5.52 3.89 9.84
CA ILE A 89 4.99 4.12 11.20
C ILE A 89 5.57 5.42 11.79
N THR A 90 6.85 5.67 11.55
CA THR A 90 7.54 6.88 12.03
C THR A 90 7.04 8.14 11.32
N ALA A 91 6.88 8.10 10.00
CA ALA A 91 6.35 9.20 9.19
C ALA A 91 4.89 9.54 9.56
N ALA A 92 4.11 8.51 9.90
CA ALA A 92 2.72 8.59 10.34
C ALA A 92 2.55 8.98 11.82
N ARG A 93 3.59 9.48 12.50
CA ARG A 93 3.49 9.96 13.89
C ARG A 93 2.37 10.99 14.03
N GLY A 94 1.51 10.79 15.04
CA GLY A 94 0.32 11.60 15.30
C GLY A 94 -0.97 10.98 14.76
N TYR A 95 -0.89 9.96 13.91
CA TYR A 95 -2.02 9.12 13.51
C TYR A 95 -2.11 7.87 14.39
N THR A 96 -3.31 7.31 14.50
CA THR A 96 -3.47 5.93 14.96
C THR A 96 -3.12 4.99 13.81
N VAL A 97 -2.14 4.10 14.00
CA VAL A 97 -1.65 3.21 12.93
C VAL A 97 -2.09 1.78 13.21
N TYR A 98 -2.78 1.17 12.25
CA TYR A 98 -3.11 -0.26 12.24
C TYR A 98 -2.29 -1.00 11.19
N LEU A 99 -1.61 -2.06 11.61
CA LEU A 99 -0.98 -3.02 10.70
C LEU A 99 -1.97 -4.15 10.39
N ALA A 100 -2.14 -4.48 9.13
CA ALA A 100 -2.98 -5.59 8.68
C ALA A 100 -2.15 -6.57 7.83
N PRO A 101 -1.18 -7.30 8.43
CA PRO A 101 -0.41 -8.31 7.71
C PRO A 101 -1.27 -9.51 7.30
N TRP A 102 -1.02 -10.04 6.10
CA TRP A 102 -1.54 -11.34 5.68
C TRP A 102 -0.43 -12.21 5.07
N ALA A 103 -0.74 -13.50 4.91
CA ALA A 103 0.13 -14.45 4.24
C ALA A 103 -0.68 -15.49 3.48
N ASP A 104 -0.04 -16.14 2.51
CA ASP A 104 -0.66 -17.18 1.69
C ASP A 104 -0.26 -18.60 2.15
N ASP A 105 0.91 -18.76 2.77
CA ASP A 105 1.41 -20.04 3.28
C ASP A 105 1.14 -20.25 4.78
N ASN A 106 1.03 -21.51 5.20
CA ASN A 106 0.66 -21.86 6.58
C ASN A 106 1.71 -21.44 7.62
N ALA A 107 3.00 -21.47 7.29
CA ALA A 107 4.06 -21.13 8.24
C ALA A 107 4.04 -19.63 8.56
N SER A 108 3.95 -18.78 7.53
CA SER A 108 3.78 -17.35 7.70
C SER A 108 2.46 -16.99 8.38
N LYS A 109 1.34 -17.68 8.05
CA LYS A 109 0.05 -17.48 8.75
C LYS A 109 0.16 -17.78 10.26
N ALA A 110 0.83 -18.87 10.62
CA ALA A 110 1.00 -19.25 12.02
C ALA A 110 1.90 -18.25 12.77
N TYR A 111 2.95 -17.75 12.11
CA TYR A 111 3.80 -16.69 12.66
C TYR A 111 3.05 -15.37 12.86
N LEU A 112 2.29 -14.91 11.84
CA LEU A 112 1.47 -13.69 11.95
C LEU A 112 0.38 -13.80 13.01
N THR A 113 -0.11 -15.01 13.28
CA THR A 113 -1.08 -15.25 14.36
C THR A 113 -0.49 -14.88 15.73
N LEU A 114 0.80 -15.11 15.95
CA LEU A 114 1.48 -14.67 17.18
C LEU A 114 1.43 -13.15 17.35
N LEU A 115 1.57 -12.40 16.25
CA LEU A 115 1.48 -10.95 16.27
C LEU A 115 0.05 -10.49 16.58
N TYR A 116 -0.96 -11.09 15.93
CA TYR A 116 -2.37 -10.76 16.18
C TYR A 116 -2.86 -11.09 17.60
N GLN A 117 -2.24 -12.09 18.26
CA GLN A 117 -2.53 -12.50 19.62
C GLN A 117 -1.69 -11.76 20.68
N GLY A 118 -0.70 -10.95 20.26
CA GLY A 118 0.23 -10.28 21.17
C GLY A 118 1.32 -11.19 21.76
N ALA A 119 1.40 -12.46 21.34
CA ALA A 119 2.48 -13.38 21.72
C ALA A 119 3.83 -13.02 21.07
N LEU A 120 3.79 -12.24 19.98
CA LEU A 120 4.93 -11.53 19.40
C LEU A 120 4.65 -10.03 19.46
N SER A 121 5.54 -9.26 20.09
CA SER A 121 5.39 -7.80 20.17
C SER A 121 5.65 -7.16 18.80
N ILE A 122 5.06 -5.99 18.56
CA ILE A 122 5.27 -5.23 17.31
C ILE A 122 6.75 -4.85 17.16
N SER A 123 7.43 -4.48 18.26
CA SER A 123 8.85 -4.15 18.24
C SER A 123 9.71 -5.35 17.84
N ASP A 124 9.44 -6.54 18.39
CA ASP A 124 10.14 -7.77 18.01
C ASP A 124 9.88 -8.14 16.56
N TYR A 125 8.61 -8.06 16.13
CA TYR A 125 8.19 -8.32 14.77
C TYR A 125 8.93 -7.42 13.76
N LEU A 126 8.94 -6.11 13.99
CA LEU A 126 9.60 -5.13 13.11
C LEU A 126 11.14 -5.22 13.14
N ARG A 127 11.72 -5.89 14.15
CA ARG A 127 13.15 -6.25 14.19
C ARG A 127 13.46 -7.58 13.49
N GLY A 128 12.44 -8.27 12.98
CA GLY A 128 12.59 -9.53 12.27
C GLY A 128 12.71 -10.76 13.18
N VAL A 129 12.36 -10.65 14.47
CA VAL A 129 12.40 -11.79 15.40
C VAL A 129 11.43 -12.87 14.94
N LEU A 130 11.95 -14.08 14.72
CA LEU A 130 11.14 -15.25 14.36
C LEU A 130 10.80 -16.07 15.61
N ARG A 131 9.55 -16.52 15.68
CA ARG A 131 9.04 -17.45 16.70
C ARG A 131 8.16 -18.49 16.02
N ASN A 132 8.16 -19.71 16.54
CA ASN A 132 7.34 -20.77 15.98
C ASN A 132 5.88 -20.59 16.42
N GLY A 133 4.98 -20.46 15.45
CA GLY A 133 3.53 -20.52 15.67
C GLY A 133 2.99 -21.87 15.27
N THR A 134 2.02 -22.40 16.02
CA THR A 134 1.35 -23.68 15.74
C THR A 134 -0.15 -23.53 15.48
N THR A 135 -0.69 -22.32 15.64
CA THR A 135 -2.11 -22.02 15.44
C THR A 135 -2.29 -20.94 14.40
N VAL A 136 -3.45 -20.93 13.73
CA VAL A 136 -3.82 -19.92 12.74
C VAL A 136 -5.15 -19.30 13.17
N THR A 137 -5.19 -17.96 13.20
CA THR A 137 -6.43 -17.21 13.44
C THR A 137 -7.07 -16.73 12.13
N GLN A 138 -8.40 -16.58 12.13
CA GLN A 138 -9.15 -15.97 11.02
C GLN A 138 -8.72 -14.51 10.75
N ARG A 139 -8.11 -13.81 11.71
CA ARG A 139 -7.65 -12.41 11.51
C ARG A 139 -6.69 -12.27 10.33
N VAL A 140 -5.86 -13.28 10.05
CA VAL A 140 -4.91 -13.26 8.92
C VAL A 140 -5.65 -13.23 7.58
N ASP A 141 -6.70 -14.05 7.44
CA ASP A 141 -7.53 -14.08 6.22
C ASP A 141 -8.41 -12.83 6.10
N LEU A 142 -8.94 -12.34 7.22
CA LEU A 142 -9.70 -11.09 7.28
C LEU A 142 -8.85 -9.87 6.88
N ALA A 143 -7.57 -9.83 7.23
CA ALA A 143 -6.64 -8.79 6.79
C ALA A 143 -6.45 -8.77 5.27
N LYS A 144 -6.37 -9.95 4.63
CA LYS A 144 -6.33 -10.07 3.17
C LYS A 144 -7.63 -9.56 2.52
N ASN A 145 -8.77 -9.83 3.13
CA ASN A 145 -10.06 -9.31 2.65
C ASN A 145 -10.18 -7.80 2.83
N LEU A 146 -9.67 -7.24 3.93
CA LEU A 146 -9.56 -5.79 4.13
C LEU A 146 -8.71 -5.15 3.02
N ALA A 147 -7.55 -5.74 2.70
CA ALA A 147 -6.69 -5.27 1.62
C ALA A 147 -7.40 -5.25 0.27
N ARG A 148 -8.13 -6.32 -0.08
CA ARG A 148 -8.94 -6.38 -1.30
C ARG A 148 -10.06 -5.33 -1.31
N THR A 149 -10.71 -5.13 -0.17
CA THR A 149 -11.79 -4.14 -0.03
C THR A 149 -11.26 -2.72 -0.24
N ILE A 150 -10.14 -2.38 0.40
CA ILE A 150 -9.48 -1.07 0.24
C ILE A 150 -9.02 -0.89 -1.21
N ALA A 151 -8.38 -1.89 -1.82
CA ALA A 151 -7.96 -1.83 -3.22
C ALA A 151 -9.14 -1.68 -4.20
N ALA A 152 -10.26 -2.39 -3.98
CA ALA A 152 -11.46 -2.24 -4.79
C ALA A 152 -12.19 -0.90 -4.54
N THR A 153 -12.02 -0.30 -3.36
CA THR A 153 -12.67 0.96 -3.01
C THR A 153 -11.88 2.16 -3.55
N TYR A 154 -10.56 2.14 -3.36
CA TYR A 154 -9.65 3.28 -3.56
C TYR A 154 -8.51 3.02 -4.55
N GLY A 155 -8.37 1.81 -5.08
CA GLY A 155 -7.32 1.44 -6.04
C GLY A 155 -7.78 1.40 -7.50
N ILE A 156 -9.06 1.63 -7.79
CA ILE A 156 -9.60 1.54 -9.16
C ILE A 156 -9.33 2.85 -9.91
N TYR A 157 -8.08 3.11 -10.25
CA TYR A 157 -7.76 4.01 -11.36
C TYR A 157 -7.78 3.17 -12.64
N ALA A 158 -8.85 3.33 -13.46
CA ALA A 158 -9.11 2.62 -14.72
C ALA A 158 -9.99 1.33 -14.69
N GLY A 159 -11.13 1.35 -13.99
CA GLY A 159 -12.30 0.55 -14.38
C GLY A 159 -12.23 -0.97 -14.18
N THR A 160 -11.18 -1.53 -13.58
CA THR A 160 -11.10 -2.95 -13.24
C THR A 160 -11.73 -3.21 -11.86
N ARG A 161 -12.85 -3.92 -11.86
CA ARG A 161 -13.66 -4.25 -10.68
C ARG A 161 -12.95 -5.21 -9.68
N ASP A 162 -11.89 -5.88 -10.13
CA ASP A 162 -11.17 -6.92 -9.38
C ASP A 162 -9.65 -6.65 -9.30
N ALA A 163 -9.27 -5.45 -8.82
CA ALA A 163 -7.86 -5.17 -8.56
C ALA A 163 -7.31 -6.14 -7.47
N PRO A 164 -6.21 -6.87 -7.73
CA PRO A 164 -5.63 -7.73 -6.71
C PRO A 164 -5.12 -6.88 -5.53
N ALA A 165 -5.12 -7.47 -4.32
CA ALA A 165 -4.48 -6.81 -3.18
C ALA A 165 -2.99 -6.57 -3.49
N PRO A 166 -2.51 -5.31 -3.42
CA PRO A 166 -1.10 -5.03 -3.68
C PRO A 166 -0.24 -5.68 -2.59
N PRO A 167 1.05 -5.94 -2.87
CA PRO A 167 1.95 -6.56 -1.89
C PRO A 167 2.13 -5.72 -0.63
N ILE A 168 1.98 -4.40 -0.75
CA ILE A 168 1.90 -3.44 0.36
C ILE A 168 1.07 -2.23 -0.08
N TYR A 169 0.37 -1.59 0.85
CA TYR A 169 -0.31 -0.30 0.65
C TYR A 169 -0.43 0.49 1.95
N VAL A 170 -0.74 1.77 1.80
CA VAL A 170 -1.14 2.67 2.89
C VAL A 170 -2.48 3.33 2.54
N ALA A 171 -3.42 3.34 3.47
CA ALA A 171 -4.65 4.12 3.40
C ALA A 171 -4.72 5.10 4.58
N ILE A 172 -4.80 6.40 4.29
CA ILE A 172 -4.71 7.50 5.25
C ILE A 172 -6.07 8.19 5.34
N PHE A 173 -6.66 8.15 6.53
CA PHE A 173 -7.95 8.75 6.85
C PHE A 173 -7.72 9.86 7.87
N ARG A 174 -7.99 11.10 7.51
CA ARG A 174 -7.85 12.24 8.43
C ARG A 174 -9.17 12.58 9.11
N ASN A 175 -9.14 12.98 10.38
CA ASN A 175 -10.36 13.34 11.10
C ASN A 175 -11.04 14.63 10.59
N ASP A 176 -10.27 15.54 9.99
CA ASP A 176 -10.74 16.86 9.54
C ASP A 176 -11.15 16.92 8.06
N THR A 177 -11.15 15.80 7.34
CA THR A 177 -11.57 15.76 5.93
C THR A 177 -12.19 14.41 5.55
N PRO A 178 -13.23 14.41 4.68
CA PRO A 178 -13.85 13.16 4.18
C PRO A 178 -12.90 12.35 3.29
N TYR A 179 -11.93 13.02 2.66
CA TYR A 179 -10.99 12.47 1.72
C TYR A 179 -10.05 11.41 2.29
N VAL A 180 -9.75 10.40 1.46
CA VAL A 180 -8.84 9.29 1.77
C VAL A 180 -7.68 9.30 0.78
N VAL A 181 -6.46 9.22 1.29
CA VAL A 181 -5.26 9.01 0.48
C VAL A 181 -4.90 7.54 0.49
N TYR A 182 -4.74 6.95 -0.70
CA TYR A 182 -4.41 5.54 -0.86
C TYR A 182 -3.18 5.39 -1.74
N GLU A 183 -2.12 4.84 -1.17
CA GLU A 183 -0.83 4.64 -1.83
C GLU A 183 -0.49 3.15 -1.88
N PRO A 184 -0.89 2.42 -2.95
CA PRO A 184 -0.49 1.04 -3.16
C PRO A 184 0.92 0.96 -3.75
N PHE A 185 1.58 -0.19 -3.57
CA PHE A 185 2.71 -0.56 -4.41
C PHE A 185 2.22 -0.88 -5.83
N THR A 186 2.78 -0.20 -6.82
CA THR A 186 2.39 -0.28 -8.23
C THR A 186 3.54 -0.82 -9.06
N LEU A 187 3.34 -2.01 -9.65
CA LEU A 187 4.32 -2.59 -10.58
C LEU A 187 4.57 -1.65 -11.77
N GLY A 188 5.84 -1.42 -12.08
CA GLY A 188 6.27 -0.51 -13.14
C GLY A 188 6.56 0.91 -12.65
N ARG A 189 5.88 1.39 -11.60
CA ARG A 189 6.24 2.63 -10.89
C ARG A 189 7.28 2.35 -9.80
N ASP A 190 7.04 1.33 -8.99
CA ASP A 190 7.83 1.01 -7.81
C ASP A 190 8.68 -0.23 -8.10
N ARG A 191 10.01 -0.10 -7.97
CA ARG A 191 10.94 -1.23 -8.15
C ARG A 191 11.20 -1.95 -6.83
N THR A 192 11.21 -1.20 -5.75
CA THR A 192 11.49 -1.66 -4.39
C THR A 192 10.48 -1.05 -3.40
N TYR A 193 10.35 -1.62 -2.20
CA TYR A 193 9.49 -1.02 -1.17
C TYR A 193 10.03 0.34 -0.72
N THR A 194 11.34 0.55 -0.83
CA THR A 194 12.00 1.82 -0.55
C THR A 194 11.60 2.91 -1.55
N ASP A 195 11.42 2.57 -2.83
CA ASP A 195 10.91 3.52 -3.83
C ASP A 195 9.46 3.90 -3.50
N TRP A 196 8.64 2.90 -3.16
CA TRP A 196 7.25 3.11 -2.75
C TRP A 196 7.13 4.00 -1.49
N LEU A 197 8.05 3.85 -0.53
CA LEU A 197 8.07 4.64 0.70
C LEU A 197 8.11 6.16 0.44
N GLN A 198 8.81 6.60 -0.61
CA GLN A 198 8.91 8.04 -0.94
C GLN A 198 7.54 8.65 -1.28
N TRP A 199 6.68 7.90 -1.97
CA TRP A 199 5.31 8.32 -2.26
C TRP A 199 4.48 8.45 -0.99
N VAL A 200 4.62 7.49 -0.07
CA VAL A 200 3.92 7.52 1.22
C VAL A 200 4.35 8.70 2.09
N ILE A 201 5.66 8.98 2.16
CA ILE A 201 6.20 10.13 2.92
C ILE A 201 5.65 11.43 2.32
N THR A 202 5.72 11.57 1.00
CA THR A 202 5.19 12.75 0.28
C THR A 202 3.70 12.94 0.55
N ALA A 203 2.91 11.87 0.50
CA ALA A 203 1.48 11.90 0.81
C ALA A 203 1.20 12.40 2.25
N LEU A 204 1.93 11.87 3.25
CA LEU A 204 1.80 12.28 4.65
C LEU A 204 2.22 13.73 4.88
N GLU A 205 3.25 14.20 4.19
CA GLU A 205 3.72 15.60 4.25
C GLU A 205 2.71 16.57 3.62
N ASN A 206 2.19 16.27 2.43
CA ASN A 206 1.17 17.07 1.76
C ASN A 206 -0.09 17.21 2.63
N LEU A 207 -0.49 16.11 3.27
CA LEU A 207 -1.60 16.13 4.23
C LEU A 207 -1.29 17.05 5.42
N LYS A 208 -0.10 16.99 6.02
CA LYS A 208 0.30 17.89 7.13
C LYS A 208 0.23 19.36 6.73
N GLN A 209 0.61 19.69 5.50
CA GLN A 209 0.57 21.05 4.95
C GLN A 209 -0.83 21.54 4.57
N GLY A 210 -1.86 20.70 4.73
CA GLY A 210 -3.25 21.08 4.46
C GLY A 210 -3.61 21.11 2.98
N GLN A 211 -2.77 20.59 2.08
CA GLN A 211 -3.15 20.40 0.68
C GLN A 211 -4.31 19.40 0.62
N GLY A 212 -5.44 19.83 0.04
CA GLY A 212 -6.70 19.07 0.02
C GLY A 212 -7.71 19.47 1.12
N ARG A 213 -7.42 20.47 1.96
CA ARG A 213 -8.46 21.12 2.79
C ARG A 213 -9.33 21.99 1.89
N VAL A 214 -10.59 21.58 1.69
CA VAL A 214 -11.62 22.52 1.21
C VAL A 214 -11.89 23.45 2.40
N THR A 215 -11.34 24.66 2.36
CA THR A 215 -11.78 25.73 3.27
C THR A 215 -13.28 25.95 3.05
N PRO A 216 -14.10 26.09 4.12
CA PRO A 216 -15.53 26.38 3.98
C PRO A 216 -15.80 27.63 3.15
#